data_AF-A0A6P3QN46-F1
#
_entry.id   AF-A0A6P3QN46-F1
#
_cell.length_a   1.000
_cell.length_b   1.000
_cell.length_c   1.000
_cell.angle_alpha   90.00
_cell.angle_beta   90.00
_cell.angle_gamma   90.00
#
_symmetry.space_group_name_H-M   'P 1'
#
loop_
_entity.id
_entity.type
_entity.pdbx_description
1 polymer ?
#
loop_
_entity_poly.entity_id
_entity_poly.type
_entity_poly.pdbx_seq_one_letter_code
_entity_poly.pdbx_strand_id
1 'polypeptide(L)' 'MPTCRPGPLVAALLVGLLLLGFGFARVTKTVEEKAGVCPKLKEDLNCTQECNSDGKCADNLKCCRAGCASVCHMPNGKN' A
#
# COMPACT_ATOMS: atom_id res chain seq x y z
N MET A 1 -28.91 44.26 5.27
CA MET A 1 -28.80 43.14 4.32
C MET A 1 -29.23 41.87 5.06
N PRO A 2 -30.26 41.14 4.64
CA PRO A 2 -30.71 39.96 5.37
C PRO A 2 -29.65 38.88 5.25
N THR A 3 -29.09 38.45 6.38
CA THR A 3 -28.20 37.30 6.44
C THR A 3 -29.02 36.06 6.16
N CYS A 4 -28.92 35.55 4.92
CA CYS A 4 -29.46 34.26 4.54
C CYS A 4 -28.70 33.19 5.33
N ARG A 5 -29.25 32.79 6.48
CA ARG A 5 -28.68 31.70 7.27
C ARG A 5 -28.93 30.41 6.51
N PRO A 6 -27.89 29.66 6.11
CA PRO A 6 -28.08 28.36 5.48
C PRO A 6 -28.89 27.49 6.44
N GLY A 7 -30.00 26.94 5.94
CA GLY A 7 -30.89 26.11 6.75
C GLY A 7 -30.17 24.85 7.26
N PRO A 8 -30.75 24.18 8.27
CA PRO A 8 -30.14 23.01 8.90
C PRO A 8 -29.83 21.88 7.90
N LEU A 9 -30.59 21.80 6.80
CA LEU A 9 -30.38 20.84 5.71
C LEU A 9 -29.10 21.11 4.91
N VAL A 10 -28.79 22.39 4.65
CA VAL A 10 -27.58 22.79 3.93
C VAL A 10 -26.35 22.52 4.80
N ALA A 11 -26.44 22.78 6.10
CA ALA A 11 -25.40 22.43 7.06
C ALA A 11 -25.16 20.91 7.11
N ALA A 12 -26.22 20.10 7.16
CA ALA A 12 -26.11 18.64 7.17
C ALA A 12 -25.48 18.08 5.88
N LEU A 13 -25.84 18.62 4.71
CA LEU A 13 -25.25 18.25 3.42
C LEU A 13 -23.75 18.56 3.36
N LEU A 14 -23.32 19.74 3.82
CA LEU A 14 -21.92 20.14 3.84
C LEU A 14 -21.09 19.25 4.79
N VAL A 15 -21.63 18.91 5.96
CA VAL A 15 -20.98 17.99 6.91
C VAL A 15 -20.87 16.58 6.31
N GLY A 16 -21.94 16.07 5.67
CA GLY A 16 -21.91 14.78 4.99
C GLY A 16 -20.85 14.72 3.89
N LEU A 17 -20.71 15.77 3.08
CA LEU A 17 -19.71 15.86 2.01
C LEU A 17 -18.27 15.88 2.56
N LEU A 18 -18.04 16.60 3.66
CA LEU A 18 -16.75 16.64 4.36
C LEU A 18 -16.37 15.27 4.92
N LEU A 19 -17.31 14.54 5.52
CA LEU A 19 -17.07 13.19 6.04
C LEU A 19 -16.79 12.17 4.94
N LEU A 20 -17.50 12.24 3.82
CA LEU A 20 -17.26 11.39 2.65
C LEU A 20 -15.91 11.70 1.97
N GLY A 21 -15.49 12.96 1.94
CA GLY A 21 -14.20 13.38 1.38
C GLY A 21 -13.00 13.09 2.28
N PHE A 22 -13.18 13.10 3.61
CA PHE A 22 -12.11 12.83 4.59
C PHE A 22 -12.03 11.36 5.01
N GLY A 23 -13.11 10.58 4.80
CA GLY A 23 -13.23 9.16 5.18
C GLY A 23 -12.40 8.19 4.35
N PHE A 24 -11.77 8.63 3.26
CA PHE A 24 -10.69 7.92 2.59
C PHE A 24 -9.33 8.46 3.06
N ALA A 25 -9.19 8.72 4.36
CA ALA A 25 -7.88 8.75 5.00
C ALA A 25 -7.18 7.45 4.59
N ARG A 26 -6.12 7.62 3.80
CA ARG A 26 -5.46 6.55 3.07
C ARG A 26 -5.30 5.36 4.00
N VAL A 27 -5.88 4.21 3.63
CA VAL A 27 -5.32 2.94 4.05
C VAL A 27 -3.92 2.93 3.45
N THR A 28 -2.98 3.55 4.17
CA THR A 28 -1.57 3.28 4.01
C THR A 28 -1.47 1.82 4.39
N LYS A 29 -1.62 0.95 3.38
CA LYS A 29 -1.20 -0.42 3.52
C LYS A 29 0.27 -0.29 3.88
N THR A 30 0.58 -0.44 5.16
CA THR A 30 1.95 -0.57 5.62
C THR A 30 2.45 -1.79 4.88
N VAL A 31 3.14 -1.57 3.77
CA VAL A 31 3.90 -2.59 3.08
C VAL A 31 4.85 -3.07 4.16
N GLU A 32 4.56 -4.25 4.71
CA GLU A 32 5.33 -4.84 5.79
C GLU A 32 6.71 -5.16 5.23
N GLU A 33 7.60 -4.17 5.22
CA GLU A 33 8.96 -4.29 4.72
C GLU A 33 9.73 -5.13 5.73
N LYS A 34 10.10 -6.35 5.31
CA LYS A 34 10.89 -7.24 6.15
C LYS A 34 12.35 -6.80 6.14
N ALA A 35 13.06 -7.07 7.24
CA ALA A 35 14.46 -6.72 7.38
C ALA A 35 15.35 -7.44 6.33
N GLY A 36 16.49 -6.83 6.01
CA GLY A 36 17.46 -7.33 5.04
C GLY A 36 17.19 -6.86 3.61
N VAL A 37 18.07 -7.26 2.69
CA VAL A 37 18.04 -6.84 1.28
C VAL A 37 17.89 -8.05 0.35
N CYS A 38 17.22 -7.86 -0.79
CA CYS A 38 17.11 -8.91 -1.78
C CYS A 38 18.51 -9.27 -2.33
N PRO A 39 18.85 -10.56 -2.42
CA PRO A 39 20.07 -10.99 -3.08
C PRO A 39 20.01 -10.69 -4.59
N LYS A 40 21.16 -10.77 -5.26
CA LYS A 40 21.18 -10.77 -6.73
C LYS A 40 20.58 -12.08 -7.23
N LEU A 41 19.38 -12.00 -7.78
CA LEU A 41 18.73 -13.12 -8.47
C LEU A 41 19.08 -13.11 -9.95
N LYS A 42 19.12 -14.30 -10.56
CA LYS A 42 19.14 -14.43 -12.01
C LYS A 42 17.79 -14.02 -12.56
N GLU A 43 17.77 -13.36 -13.72
CA GLU A 43 16.52 -12.95 -14.35
C GLU A 43 15.66 -14.17 -14.69
N ASP A 44 14.38 -14.10 -14.34
CA ASP A 44 13.38 -15.08 -14.72
C ASP A 44 12.46 -14.46 -15.78
N LEU A 45 12.39 -15.13 -16.94
CA LEU A 45 11.66 -14.68 -18.12
C LEU A 45 10.21 -15.17 -18.16
N ASN A 46 9.78 -16.03 -17.24
CA ASN A 46 8.37 -16.43 -17.14
C ASN A 46 7.47 -15.29 -16.62
N CYS A 47 8.06 -14.21 -16.10
CA CYS A 47 7.34 -13.06 -15.55
C CYS A 47 6.29 -13.43 -14.50
N THR A 48 6.54 -14.52 -13.76
CA THR A 48 5.64 -14.99 -12.72
C THR A 48 5.59 -13.99 -11.56
N GLN A 49 4.39 -13.64 -11.12
CA GLN A 49 4.17 -12.73 -10.00
C GLN A 49 3.71 -13.51 -8.77
N GLU A 50 4.65 -14.11 -8.04
CA GLU A 50 4.33 -14.89 -6.83
C GLU A 50 3.95 -14.00 -5.65
N CYS A 51 4.53 -12.80 -5.59
CA CYS A 51 4.33 -11.87 -4.50
C CYS A 51 4.28 -10.42 -5.03
N ASN A 52 3.61 -9.55 -4.29
CA ASN A 52 3.57 -8.12 -4.59
C ASN A 52 4.11 -7.25 -3.44
N SER A 53 4.51 -7.88 -2.34
CA SER A 53 5.03 -7.26 -1.12
C SER A 53 5.64 -8.34 -0.23
N ASP A 54 6.63 -7.96 0.57
CA ASP A 54 7.29 -8.81 1.57
C ASP A 54 6.30 -9.51 2.51
N GLY A 55 5.23 -8.82 2.92
CA GLY A 55 4.16 -9.38 3.76
C GLY A 55 3.31 -10.48 3.10
N LYS A 56 3.53 -10.78 1.81
CA LYS A 56 2.93 -11.95 1.14
C LYS A 56 3.78 -13.21 1.22
N CYS A 57 5.05 -13.06 1.57
CA CYS A 57 5.94 -14.18 1.75
C CYS A 57 5.87 -14.69 3.20
N ALA A 58 6.06 -15.99 3.40
CA ALA A 58 6.11 -16.57 4.75
C ALA A 58 7.36 -16.10 5.52
N ASP A 59 7.31 -16.16 6.85
CA ASP A 59 8.46 -15.97 7.75
C ASP A 59 9.26 -14.68 7.46
N ASN A 60 10.58 -14.80 7.27
CA ASN A 60 11.49 -13.69 7.01
C ASN A 60 11.81 -13.52 5.50
N LEU A 61 11.07 -14.20 4.62
CA LEU A 61 11.26 -14.11 3.17
C LEU A 61 10.80 -12.74 2.65
N LYS A 62 11.58 -12.13 1.77
CA LYS A 62 11.25 -10.89 1.07
C LYS A 62 10.70 -11.17 -0.32
N CYS A 63 9.88 -10.27 -0.83
CA CYS A 63 9.41 -10.30 -2.20
C CYS A 63 10.43 -9.64 -3.12
N CYS A 64 11.22 -10.47 -3.79
CA CYS A 64 12.37 -10.02 -4.58
C CYS A 64 12.09 -10.09 -6.08
N ARG A 65 12.61 -9.11 -6.81
CA ARG A 65 12.43 -9.00 -8.25
C ARG A 65 13.54 -9.73 -8.99
N ALA A 66 13.16 -10.59 -9.93
CA ALA A 66 14.03 -11.34 -10.82
C ALA A 66 13.66 -11.02 -12.27
N GLY A 67 14.06 -9.85 -12.76
CA GLY A 67 13.61 -9.32 -14.06
C GLY A 67 12.14 -8.87 -14.00
N CYS A 68 11.29 -9.48 -14.82
CA CYS A 68 9.84 -9.23 -14.77
C CYS A 68 9.12 -10.05 -13.68
N ALA A 69 9.74 -11.13 -13.19
CA ALA A 69 9.17 -11.95 -12.13
C ALA A 69 9.37 -11.34 -10.73
N SER A 70 8.54 -11.79 -9.79
CA SER A 70 8.66 -11.50 -8.36
C SER A 70 8.47 -12.78 -7.56
N VAL A 71 9.43 -13.08 -6.70
CA VAL A 71 9.54 -14.38 -6.00
C VAL A 71 9.83 -14.15 -4.53
N CYS A 72 9.35 -15.05 -3.67
CA CYS A 72 9.70 -15.02 -2.25
C CYS A 72 11.09 -15.62 -2.02
N HIS A 73 12.04 -14.82 -1.52
CA HIS A 73 13.42 -15.26 -1.34
C HIS A 73 14.00 -14.85 0.01
N MET A 74 14.95 -15.63 0.51
CA MET A 74 15.69 -15.31 1.73
C MET A 74 16.53 -14.03 1.53
N PRO A 75 16.45 -13.07 2.45
CA PRO A 75 17.23 -11.84 2.37
C PRO A 75 18.69 -12.03 2.76
N ASN A 76 19.56 -11.18 2.23
CA ASN A 76 20.92 -10.99 2.76
C ASN A 76 20.89 -10.00 3.93
N GLY A 77 21.88 -10.11 4.82
CA GLY A 77 22.09 -9.14 5.89
C GLY A 77 22.34 -7.74 5.34
N LYS A 78 21.82 -6.72 6.03
CA LYS A 78 22.30 -5.33 5.85
C LYS A 78 23.66 -5.27 6.54
N ASN A 79 24.74 -5.27 5.77
CA ASN A 79 26.09 -5.01 6.27
C ASN A 79 26.37 -3.51 6.31
#